data_AF-A0A2A3ZSU2-F1
#
_entry.id   AF-A0A2A3ZSU2-F1
#
_cell.length_a   1.000
_cell.length_b   1.000
_cell.length_c   1.000
_cell.angle_alpha   90.00
_cell.angle_beta   90.00
_cell.angle_gamma   90.00
#
_symmetry.space_group_name_H-M   'P 1'
#
loop_
_entity.id
_entity.type
_entity.pdbx_description
1 polymer ?
#
loop_
_entity_poly.entity_id
_entity_poly.type
_entity_poly.pdbx_seq_one_letter_code
_entity_poly.pdbx_strand_id
1 'polypeptide(L)'
;MNNMYEVSEAVRGDGSKIPVIITSAGELHESSKWTAYLVSSGYSPNTVRQYASRLAAFLAWMSQHTDWREASVSHVIMWRNFIAQSSIDDRNSQNRKRKSSTVRL
;
A
#
# COMPACT_ATOMS: atom_id res chain seq x y z
N MET A 1 14.75 3.79 2.05
CA MET A 1 14.01 4.06 0.81
C MET A 1 13.20 5.32 1.04
N ASN A 2 13.33 6.33 0.18
CA ASN A 2 12.49 7.51 0.25
C ASN A 2 11.08 7.08 -0.22
N ASN A 3 10.09 7.08 0.66
CA ASN A 3 8.75 6.59 0.31
C ASN A 3 8.02 7.67 -0.49
N MET A 4 7.96 7.50 -1.80
CA MET A 4 7.28 8.42 -2.72
C MET A 4 5.77 8.52 -2.48
N TYR A 5 5.18 7.50 -1.84
CA TYR A 5 3.79 7.47 -1.42
C TYR A 5 3.69 6.94 0.01
N GLU A 6 2.81 7.52 0.81
CA GLU A 6 2.55 7.09 2.18
C GLU A 6 1.07 7.11 2.53
N VAL A 7 0.72 6.36 3.58
CA VAL A 7 -0.63 6.37 4.13
C VAL A 7 -0.72 7.46 5.18
N SER A 8 -1.69 8.35 5.02
CA SER A 8 -2.04 9.39 5.98
C SER A 8 -3.51 9.27 6.41
N GLU A 9 -3.96 10.15 7.28
CA GLU A 9 -5.35 10.21 7.75
C GLU A 9 -6.01 11.52 7.29
N ALA A 10 -7.16 11.41 6.62
CA ALA A 10 -8.01 12.55 6.32
C ALA A 10 -9.18 12.60 7.31
N VAL A 11 -9.51 13.81 7.78
CA VAL A 11 -10.67 14.05 8.65
C VAL A 11 -11.88 14.38 7.77
N ARG A 12 -12.98 13.65 7.96
CA ARG A 12 -14.27 13.91 7.31
C ARG A 12 -15.05 14.98 8.07
N GLY A 13 -16.09 15.54 7.44
CA GLY A 13 -16.94 16.57 8.05
C GLY A 13 -17.68 16.12 9.32
N ASP A 14 -17.80 14.81 9.56
CA ASP A 14 -18.34 14.21 10.78
C ASP A 14 -17.28 13.96 11.87
N GLY A 15 -16.03 14.40 11.66
CA GLY A 15 -14.90 14.18 12.56
C GLY A 15 -14.27 12.79 12.47
N SER A 16 -14.84 11.87 11.68
CA SER A 16 -14.25 10.55 11.46
C SER A 16 -12.97 10.64 10.63
N LYS A 17 -12.02 9.75 10.91
CA LYS A 17 -10.76 9.66 10.16
C LYS A 17 -10.78 8.50 9.19
N ILE A 18 -10.33 8.76 7.96
CA ILE A 18 -10.19 7.72 6.93
C ILE A 18 -8.74 7.64 6.44
N PRO A 19 -8.21 6.42 6.20
CA PRO A 19 -6.91 6.27 5.55
C PRO A 19 -6.93 6.83 4.12
N VAL A 20 -5.93 7.63 3.78
CA VAL A 20 -5.70 8.16 2.44
C VAL A 20 -4.26 7.91 2.02
N ILE A 21 -3.98 7.96 0.72
CA ILE A 21 -2.63 7.85 0.18
C ILE A 21 -2.21 9.23 -0.29
N ILE A 22 -1.04 9.70 0.15
CA ILE A 22 -0.48 10.99 -0.25
C ILE A 22 0.86 10.79 -0.96
N THR A 23 1.22 11.74 -1.82
CA THR A 23 2.53 11.82 -2.45
C THR A 23 3.56 12.37 -1.46
N SER A 24 4.86 12.29 -1.80
CA SER A 24 5.92 12.94 -1.02
C SER A 24 5.79 14.47 -0.93
N ALA A 25 4.97 15.09 -1.78
CA ALA A 25 4.66 16.53 -1.71
C ALA A 25 3.47 16.83 -0.78
N GLY A 26 2.88 15.81 -0.14
CA GLY A 26 1.69 15.95 0.71
C GLY A 26 0.37 16.04 -0.06
N GLU A 27 0.40 15.82 -1.38
CA GLU A 27 -0.80 15.89 -2.22
C GLU A 27 -1.59 14.58 -2.15
N LEU A 28 -2.92 14.68 -2.20
CA LEU A 28 -3.79 13.52 -2.20
C LEU A 28 -3.60 12.71 -3.50
N HIS A 29 -3.19 11.45 -3.37
CA HIS A 29 -3.10 10.55 -4.50
C HIS A 29 -4.49 10.02 -4.91
N GLU A 30 -4.73 9.86 -6.20
CA GLU A 30 -6.04 9.46 -6.74
C GLU A 30 -6.51 8.08 -6.24
N SER A 31 -5.58 7.20 -5.88
CA SER A 31 -5.88 5.89 -5.27
C SER A 31 -6.60 5.99 -3.92
N SER A 32 -6.61 7.17 -3.28
CA SER A 32 -7.44 7.44 -2.10
C SER A 32 -8.95 7.28 -2.37
N LYS A 33 -9.38 7.35 -3.64
CA LYS A 33 -10.77 7.00 -4.02
C LYS A 33 -11.10 5.55 -3.68
N TRP A 34 -10.12 4.64 -3.78
CA TRP A 34 -10.30 3.23 -3.42
C TRP A 34 -10.42 3.05 -1.92
N THR A 35 -9.64 3.77 -1.11
CA THR A 35 -9.78 3.69 0.35
C THR A 35 -11.12 4.27 0.82
N ALA A 36 -11.60 5.35 0.20
CA ALA A 36 -12.94 5.87 0.43
C ALA A 36 -14.03 4.85 0.08
N TYR A 37 -13.90 4.16 -1.06
CA TYR A 37 -14.80 3.08 -1.46
C TYR A 37 -14.82 1.92 -0.45
N LEU A 38 -13.66 1.50 0.08
CA LEU A 38 -13.60 0.45 1.09
C LEU A 38 -14.33 0.86 2.38
N VAL A 39 -14.17 2.11 2.81
CA VAL A 39 -14.91 2.65 3.96
C VAL A 39 -16.42 2.64 3.69
N SER A 40 -16.87 3.13 2.54
CA SER A 40 -18.30 3.16 2.21
C SER A 40 -18.91 1.77 2.02
N SER A 41 -18.08 0.77 1.68
CA SER A 41 -18.48 -0.64 1.57
C SER A 41 -18.49 -1.38 2.91
N GLY A 42 -18.22 -0.70 4.03
CA GLY A 42 -18.32 -1.27 5.38
C GLY A 42 -17.10 -2.07 5.84
N TYR A 43 -15.94 -1.95 5.17
CA TYR A 43 -14.71 -2.59 5.63
C TYR A 43 -14.23 -1.98 6.95
N SER A 44 -13.66 -2.82 7.83
CA SER A 44 -13.14 -2.34 9.12
C SER A 44 -11.99 -1.34 8.93
N PRO A 45 -11.82 -0.34 9.82
CA PRO A 45 -10.75 0.66 9.71
C PRO A 45 -9.35 0.04 9.62
N ASN A 46 -9.11 -1.07 10.33
CA ASN A 46 -7.84 -1.79 10.29
C ASN A 46 -7.61 -2.43 8.91
N THR A 47 -8.64 -3.04 8.32
CA THR A 47 -8.57 -3.63 6.98
C THR A 47 -8.27 -2.56 5.93
N VAL A 48 -8.98 -1.43 5.97
CA VAL A 48 -8.74 -0.31 5.05
C VAL A 48 -7.30 0.20 5.17
N ARG A 49 -6.79 0.37 6.41
CA ARG A 49 -5.41 0.82 6.64
C ARG A 49 -4.40 -0.19 6.08
N GLN A 50 -4.57 -1.48 6.30
CA GLN A 50 -3.67 -2.50 5.74
C GLN A 50 -3.68 -2.50 4.21
N TYR A 51 -4.85 -2.36 3.59
CA TYR A 51 -4.95 -2.27 2.13
C TYR A 51 -4.32 -0.99 1.59
N ALA A 52 -4.54 0.15 2.24
CA ALA A 52 -3.88 1.40 1.89
C ALA A 52 -2.35 1.27 1.98
N SER A 53 -1.81 0.64 3.03
CA SER A 53 -0.36 0.46 3.20
C SER A 53 0.23 -0.44 2.12
N ARG A 54 -0.46 -1.53 1.76
CA ARG A 54 -0.03 -2.41 0.65
C ARG A 54 -0.05 -1.67 -0.68
N LEU A 55 -1.08 -0.87 -0.92
CA LEU A 55 -1.20 -0.09 -2.14
C LEU A 55 -0.12 1.00 -2.23
N ALA A 56 0.13 1.75 -1.15
CA ALA A 56 1.21 2.73 -1.08
C ALA A 56 2.58 2.09 -1.34
N ALA A 57 2.85 0.91 -0.77
CA ALA A 57 4.09 0.17 -1.02
C ALA A 57 4.23 -0.26 -2.48
N PHE A 58 3.14 -0.73 -3.11
CA PHE A 58 3.13 -1.06 -4.53
C PHE A 58 3.37 0.17 -5.41
N LEU A 59 2.69 1.28 -5.13
CA LEU A 59 2.86 2.54 -5.87
C LEU A 59 4.31 3.06 -5.76
N ALA A 60 4.91 2.99 -4.58
CA ALA A 60 6.30 3.40 -4.35
C ALA A 60 7.33 2.48 -5.03
N TRP A 61 6.98 1.21 -5.24
CA TRP A 61 7.79 0.29 -6.04
C TRP A 61 7.60 0.54 -7.54
N MET A 62 6.36 0.76 -7.98
CA MET A 62 6.06 1.08 -9.38
C MET A 62 6.76 2.35 -9.83
N SER A 63 6.83 3.40 -9.01
CA SER A 63 7.49 4.66 -9.40
C SER A 63 8.99 4.52 -9.72
N GLN A 64 9.62 3.40 -9.35
CA GLN A 64 11.00 3.08 -9.73
C GLN A 64 11.11 2.40 -11.10
N HIS A 65 9.99 1.93 -11.66
CA HIS A 65 9.93 1.13 -12.89
C HIS A 65 9.14 1.83 -14.00
N THR A 66 7.94 2.35 -13.71
CA THR A 66 7.05 3.03 -14.67
C THR A 66 5.92 3.80 -13.97
N ASP A 67 5.13 4.59 -14.71
CA ASP A 67 3.87 5.14 -14.18
C ASP A 67 2.95 3.97 -13.79
N TRP A 68 2.35 4.04 -12.60
CA TRP A 68 1.46 3.00 -12.08
C TRP A 68 0.21 2.82 -12.95
N ARG A 69 -0.19 3.82 -13.74
CA ARG A 69 -1.30 3.73 -14.70
C ARG A 69 -0.99 2.81 -15.88
N GLU A 70 0.29 2.59 -16.15
CA GLU A 70 0.80 1.69 -17.19
C GLU A 70 1.17 0.31 -16.60
N ALA A 71 0.71 0.00 -15.39
CA ALA A 71 0.95 -1.29 -14.76
C ALA A 71 0.38 -2.43 -15.60
N SER A 72 1.19 -3.47 -15.78
CA SER A 72 0.83 -4.67 -16.52
C SER A 72 0.90 -5.91 -15.61
N VAL A 73 0.37 -7.04 -16.08
CA VAL A 73 0.43 -8.31 -15.34
C VAL A 73 1.88 -8.70 -15.00
N SER A 74 2.83 -8.40 -15.91
CA SER A 74 4.25 -8.65 -15.67
C SER A 74 4.77 -7.87 -14.46
N HIS A 75 4.35 -6.61 -14.28
CA HIS A 75 4.71 -5.80 -13.12
C HIS A 75 4.14 -6.39 -11.81
N VAL A 76 2.94 -6.95 -11.84
CA VAL A 76 2.35 -7.63 -10.66
C VAL A 76 3.15 -8.88 -10.29
N ILE A 77 3.60 -9.66 -11.28
CA ILE A 77 4.46 -10.84 -11.05
C ILE A 77 5.81 -10.41 -10.47
N MET A 78 6.42 -9.37 -11.02
CA MET A 78 7.67 -8.80 -10.52
C MET A 78 7.52 -8.30 -9.09
N TRP A 79 6.45 -7.57 -8.79
CA TRP A 79 6.14 -7.10 -7.43
C TRP A 79 5.98 -8.26 -6.45
N ARG A 80 5.24 -9.31 -6.83
CA ARG A 80 5.10 -10.53 -6.02
C ARG A 80 6.45 -11.15 -5.70
N ASN A 81 7.32 -11.25 -6.70
CA ASN A 81 8.67 -11.81 -6.53
C ASN A 81 9.52 -10.91 -5.63
N PHE A 82 9.45 -9.59 -5.80
CA PHE A 82 10.12 -8.61 -4.94
C PHE A 82 9.69 -8.74 -3.48
N ILE A 83 8.38 -8.82 -3.22
CA ILE A 83 7.85 -9.05 -1.87
C ILE A 83 8.36 -10.37 -1.28
N ALA A 84 8.38 -11.45 -2.07
CA ALA A 84 8.80 -12.76 -1.58
C ALA A 84 10.29 -12.79 -1.20
N GLN A 85 11.12 -12.01 -1.90
CA GLN A 85 12.55 -11.88 -1.65
C GLN A 85 12.88 -10.87 -0.54
N SER A 86 12.00 -9.89 -0.32
CA SER A 86 12.14 -8.92 0.76
C SER A 86 11.95 -9.60 2.13
N SER A 87 13.00 -9.68 2.92
CA SER A 87 12.94 -10.10 4.32
C SER A 87 12.00 -9.19 5.11
N ILE A 88 11.14 -9.78 5.96
CA ILE A 88 10.48 -9.00 7.01
C ILE A 88 11.53 -8.85 8.10
N ASP A 89 12.03 -7.63 8.31
CA ASP A 89 12.67 -7.29 9.58
C ASP A 89 11.58 -7.32 10.64
N ASP A 90 11.35 -8.51 11.20
CA ASP A 90 10.73 -8.63 12.51
C ASP A 90 11.63 -7.86 13.46
N ARG A 91 11.04 -6.99 14.29
CA ARG A 91 11.68 -6.24 15.40
C ARG A 91 12.45 -7.11 16.40
N ASN A 92 12.58 -8.41 16.14
CA ASN A 92 13.20 -9.42 16.95
C ASN A 92 14.11 -10.33 16.09
N SER A 93 15.12 -9.73 15.44
CA SER A 93 16.41 -10.33 15.01
C SER A 93 16.39 -11.82 14.59
N GLN A 94 15.47 -12.22 13.72
CA GLN A 94 15.43 -13.52 13.06
C GLN A 94 14.99 -13.27 11.62
N ASN A 95 15.98 -13.17 10.73
CA ASN A 95 15.81 -12.92 9.30
C ASN A 95 15.02 -14.09 8.65
N ARG A 96 13.69 -14.05 8.72
CA ARG A 96 12.80 -15.10 8.20
C ARG A 96 12.28 -14.66 6.83
N LYS A 97 12.62 -15.44 5.79
CA LYS A 97 11.97 -15.35 4.47
C LYS A 97 10.45 -15.44 4.64
N ARG A 98 9.70 -14.59 3.94
CA ARG A 98 8.23 -14.62 3.98
C ARG A 98 7.72 -16.01 3.57
N LYS A 99 6.86 -16.61 4.40
CA LYS A 99 6.22 -17.88 4.07
C LYS A 99 5.33 -17.71 2.82
N SER A 100 5.43 -18.65 1.89
CA SER A 100 4.67 -18.63 0.63
C SER A 100 3.14 -18.51 0.84
N SER A 101 2.61 -19.01 1.97
CA SER A 101 1.19 -18.90 2.34
C SER A 101 0.68 -17.47 2.54
N THR A 102 1.57 -16.52 2.84
CA THR A 102 1.21 -15.11 3.09
C THR A 102 1.15 -14.29 1.80
N VAL A 103 1.69 -14.83 0.70
CA VAL A 103 1.66 -14.21 -0.63
C VAL A 103 0.55 -14.86 -1.45
N ARG A 104 -0.70 -14.62 -1.05
CA ARG A 104 -1.86 -14.87 -1.92
C ARG A 104 -2.44 -13.53 -2.31
N LEU A 105 -2.60 -13.35 -3.63
CA LEU A 105 -3.31 -12.23 -4.24
C LEU A 105 -4.79 -12.29 -3.88
#